data_AF-A0A534WQJ5-F1
#
_entry.id   AF-A0A534WQJ5-F1
#
_cell.length_a   1.000
_cell.length_b   1.000
_cell.length_c   1.000
_cell.angle_alpha   90.00
_cell.angle_beta   90.00
_cell.angle_gamma   90.00
#
_symmetry.space_group_name_H-M   'P 1'
#
loop_
_entity.id
_entity.type
_entity.pdbx_description
1 polymer ?
#
loop_
_entity_poly.entity_id
_entity_poly.type
_entity_poly.pdbx_seq_one_letter_code
_entity_poly.pdbx_strand_id
1 'polypeptide(L)'
;MKMTGRASLLVALMAVSAGVSRSAAAQAAFEPPPPPPDEDVQESPPPQAEPPPRAPDQLTFDQQLSPYGRWVDTPEYGRVWVPGVGPDWQPYADGQWVNTRWGWSFAAPVPWGWAVYHYGRWGWRAGFGWFWVPGYVWGPAWVSWRWVNGYACWAPLGPRGYVYARGWPGWVVVPHAHFAHPIRRWIVPRAQVNVIVRSARPVRAFPTWQRGFNGRGGGWHRGHGRR
;
A
#
# COMPACT_ATOMS: atom_id res chain seq x y z
N MET A 1 61.30 39.59 -55.57
CA MET A 1 61.16 40.93 -56.20
C MET A 1 59.72 41.13 -56.65
N LYS A 2 59.13 42.25 -56.22
CA LYS A 2 57.97 43.03 -56.69
C LYS A 2 56.94 42.44 -57.70
N MET A 3 55.68 42.52 -57.25
CA MET A 3 54.48 43.15 -57.85
C MET A 3 53.86 42.71 -59.19
N THR A 4 52.53 42.90 -59.20
CA THR A 4 51.56 43.04 -60.31
C THR A 4 50.98 41.75 -60.90
N GLY A 5 49.68 41.59 -61.16
CA GLY A 5 48.54 42.48 -60.94
C GLY A 5 47.29 41.91 -61.65
N ARG A 6 46.16 41.91 -60.92
CA ARG A 6 44.74 42.13 -61.27
C ARG A 6 44.03 41.42 -62.45
N ALA A 7 42.79 41.05 -62.09
CA ALA A 7 41.52 41.09 -62.85
C ALA A 7 41.30 39.94 -63.86
N SER A 8 40.15 39.25 -63.97
CA SER A 8 38.78 39.35 -63.44
C SER A 8 38.17 37.92 -63.51
N LEU A 9 37.44 37.44 -62.49
CA LEU A 9 35.95 37.38 -62.39
C LEU A 9 35.32 36.50 -63.49
N LEU A 10 34.53 35.43 -63.32
CA LEU A 10 33.75 34.74 -62.27
C LEU A 10 33.69 33.25 -62.74
N VAL A 11 33.99 32.23 -61.92
CA VAL A 11 33.05 31.34 -61.19
C VAL A 11 31.81 30.96 -62.03
N ALA A 12 31.49 29.71 -62.35
CA ALA A 12 31.59 28.48 -61.56
C ALA A 12 31.75 27.19 -62.39
N LEU A 13 32.50 26.27 -61.78
CA LEU A 13 32.62 24.81 -61.89
C LEU A 13 31.49 24.08 -62.62
N MET A 14 31.81 23.24 -63.63
CA MET A 14 32.30 21.85 -63.50
C MET A 14 31.28 20.87 -62.90
N ALA A 15 30.49 20.29 -63.79
CA ALA A 15 30.52 18.88 -64.20
C ALA A 15 30.81 17.76 -63.17
N VAL A 16 30.12 16.64 -63.44
CA VAL A 16 30.58 15.24 -63.41
C VAL A 16 29.82 14.29 -62.45
N SER A 17 28.95 13.52 -63.12
CA SER A 17 28.65 12.08 -63.00
C SER A 17 27.93 11.47 -61.79
N ALA A 18 26.77 10.90 -62.13
CA ALA A 18 26.41 9.47 -62.04
C ALA A 18 26.84 8.67 -60.79
N GLY A 19 25.85 8.19 -60.06
CA GLY A 19 25.96 7.06 -59.14
C GLY A 19 24.60 6.40 -58.97
N VAL A 20 24.45 5.22 -59.56
CA VAL A 20 23.22 4.40 -59.51
C VAL A 20 23.07 3.74 -58.13
N SER A 21 21.83 3.75 -57.63
CA SER A 21 21.21 2.82 -56.68
C SER A 21 21.69 2.76 -55.23
N ARG A 22 20.73 2.97 -54.30
CA ARG A 22 20.38 1.96 -53.28
C ARG A 22 19.04 2.29 -52.60
N SER A 23 18.08 1.38 -52.83
CA SER A 23 16.96 1.02 -51.95
C SER A 23 16.04 2.14 -51.43
N ALA A 24 14.88 2.27 -52.08
CA ALA A 24 13.67 2.75 -51.42
C ALA A 24 13.24 1.71 -50.37
N ALA A 25 13.74 1.85 -49.14
CA ALA A 25 13.25 1.13 -47.99
C ALA A 25 12.89 2.14 -46.89
N ALA A 26 11.59 2.21 -46.62
CA ALA A 26 10.99 2.43 -45.31
C ALA A 26 11.54 3.60 -44.48
N GLN A 27 10.93 4.77 -44.66
CA GLN A 27 10.81 5.79 -43.61
C GLN A 27 9.44 6.45 -43.76
N ALA A 28 8.38 5.66 -43.67
CA ALA A 28 7.17 6.18 -43.04
C ALA A 28 7.54 6.31 -41.56
N ALA A 29 7.60 7.54 -41.06
CA ALA A 29 7.84 7.80 -39.65
C ALA A 29 6.86 6.96 -38.82
N PHE A 30 7.38 5.94 -38.15
CA PHE A 30 6.63 5.24 -37.12
C PHE A 30 6.61 6.18 -35.92
N GLU A 31 5.77 7.21 -35.99
CA GLU A 31 5.44 8.01 -34.83
C GLU A 31 4.81 7.04 -33.83
N PRO A 32 5.40 6.85 -32.64
CA PRO A 32 4.78 6.01 -31.63
C PRO A 32 3.36 6.53 -31.42
N PRO A 33 2.35 5.66 -31.27
CA PRO A 33 1.01 6.11 -30.95
C PRO A 33 1.10 7.05 -29.75
N PRO A 34 0.33 8.16 -29.72
CA PRO A 34 0.34 9.05 -28.59
C PRO A 34 0.18 8.20 -27.32
N PRO A 35 0.94 8.47 -26.25
CA PRO A 35 0.70 7.78 -24.99
C PRO A 35 -0.80 7.87 -24.71
N PRO A 36 -1.44 6.80 -24.22
CA PRO A 36 -2.82 6.92 -23.78
C PRO A 36 -2.91 8.18 -22.91
N PRO A 37 -3.98 8.99 -23.03
CA PRO A 37 -4.17 10.09 -22.09
C PRO A 37 -3.92 9.55 -20.68
N ASP A 38 -3.41 10.38 -19.78
CA ASP A 38 -3.37 10.07 -18.35
C ASP A 38 -4.83 9.94 -17.86
N GLU A 39 -5.53 8.91 -18.32
CA GLU A 39 -6.55 8.24 -17.56
C GLU A 39 -5.77 7.71 -16.39
N ASP A 40 -5.79 8.46 -15.29
CA ASP A 40 -5.82 7.88 -13.97
C ASP A 40 -6.88 6.76 -14.03
N VAL A 41 -6.47 5.58 -14.49
CA VAL A 41 -7.26 4.36 -14.37
C VAL A 41 -7.25 4.14 -12.88
N GLN A 42 -8.19 4.80 -12.22
CA GLN A 42 -8.41 4.66 -10.80
C GLN A 42 -8.96 3.26 -10.65
N GLU A 43 -8.04 2.31 -10.54
CA GLU A 43 -8.32 0.89 -10.40
C GLU A 43 -9.33 0.78 -9.27
N SER A 44 -10.55 0.34 -9.62
CA SER A 44 -11.61 0.23 -8.63
C SER A 44 -11.11 -0.67 -7.51
N PRO A 45 -11.32 -0.28 -6.24
CA PRO A 45 -10.81 -1.07 -5.12
C PRO A 45 -11.34 -2.50 -5.22
N PRO A 46 -10.54 -3.50 -4.81
CA PRO A 46 -10.96 -4.88 -4.90
C PRO A 46 -12.25 -5.08 -4.08
N PRO A 47 -13.20 -5.94 -4.51
CA PRO A 47 -14.53 -6.02 -3.89
C PRO A 47 -14.52 -6.23 -2.36
N GLN A 48 -13.54 -6.96 -1.83
CA GLN A 48 -13.36 -7.17 -0.39
C GLN A 48 -13.08 -5.89 0.41
N ALA A 49 -12.53 -4.85 -0.22
CA ALA A 49 -12.21 -3.57 0.41
C ALA A 49 -13.44 -2.65 0.60
N GLU A 50 -14.62 -3.10 0.17
CA GLU A 50 -15.90 -2.43 0.37
C GLU A 50 -16.89 -3.33 1.14
N PRO A 51 -17.88 -2.74 1.85
CA PRO A 51 -18.89 -3.52 2.54
C PRO A 51 -19.79 -4.25 1.53
N PRO A 52 -20.09 -5.53 1.74
CA PRO A 52 -21.06 -6.24 0.93
C PRO A 52 -22.49 -5.73 1.19
N PRO A 53 -23.44 -5.95 0.24
CA PRO A 53 -24.84 -5.56 0.42
C PRO A 53 -25.52 -6.22 1.64
N ARG A 54 -25.05 -7.42 2.02
CA ARG A 54 -25.53 -8.16 3.18
C ARG A 54 -24.34 -8.61 4.02
N ALA A 55 -24.43 -8.37 5.33
CA ALA A 55 -23.45 -8.89 6.26
C ALA A 55 -23.50 -10.42 6.32
N PRO A 56 -22.34 -11.11 6.40
CA PRO A 56 -22.28 -12.55 6.61
C PRO A 56 -22.85 -12.94 7.98
N ASP A 57 -23.32 -14.17 8.09
CA ASP A 57 -23.68 -14.80 9.36
C ASP A 57 -22.58 -15.80 9.81
N GLN A 58 -22.77 -16.40 10.99
CA GLN A 58 -21.80 -17.37 11.52
C GLN A 58 -21.65 -18.59 10.60
N LEU A 59 -22.74 -19.06 9.99
CA LEU A 59 -22.71 -20.22 9.09
C LEU A 59 -21.84 -19.93 7.86
N THR A 60 -21.95 -18.73 7.29
CA THR A 60 -21.13 -18.26 6.17
C THR A 60 -19.66 -18.26 6.56
N PHE A 61 -19.32 -17.74 7.75
CA PHE A 61 -17.94 -17.79 8.25
C PHE A 61 -17.47 -19.23 8.41
N ASP A 62 -18.24 -20.07 9.11
CA ASP A 62 -17.87 -21.45 9.39
C ASP A 62 -17.53 -22.20 8.09
N GLN A 63 -18.41 -22.12 7.09
CA GLN A 63 -18.24 -22.81 5.81
C GLN A 63 -17.05 -22.29 5.01
N GLN A 64 -16.91 -20.97 4.85
CA GLN A 64 -15.91 -20.39 3.96
C GLN A 64 -14.49 -20.36 4.55
N LEU A 65 -14.36 -20.37 5.88
CA LEU A 65 -13.05 -20.33 6.55
C LEU A 65 -12.54 -21.74 6.92
N SER A 66 -13.42 -22.74 7.02
CA SER A 66 -13.04 -24.12 7.37
C SER A 66 -11.94 -24.73 6.49
N PRO A 67 -11.89 -24.51 5.15
CA PRO A 67 -10.82 -25.05 4.32
C PRO A 67 -9.41 -24.48 4.62
N TYR A 68 -9.32 -23.35 5.33
CA TYR A 68 -8.09 -22.59 5.50
C TYR A 68 -7.58 -22.53 6.93
N GLY A 69 -8.23 -23.25 7.85
CA GLY A 69 -7.92 -23.23 9.26
C GLY A 69 -8.83 -24.18 10.05
N ARG A 70 -8.96 -23.93 11.34
CA ARG A 70 -9.83 -24.73 12.21
C ARG A 70 -10.63 -23.84 13.14
N TRP A 71 -11.86 -24.26 13.43
CA TRP A 71 -12.70 -23.66 14.44
C TRP A 71 -12.43 -24.29 15.80
N VAL A 72 -12.37 -23.48 16.85
CA VAL A 72 -12.13 -23.93 18.21
C VAL A 72 -13.06 -23.18 19.15
N ASP A 73 -13.73 -23.91 20.04
CA ASP A 73 -14.55 -23.30 21.08
C ASP A 73 -13.67 -22.90 22.28
N THR A 74 -13.87 -21.67 22.74
CA THR A 74 -13.17 -21.09 23.88
C THR A 74 -14.18 -20.59 24.89
N PRO A 75 -13.94 -20.77 26.20
CA PRO A 75 -14.82 -20.22 27.23
C PRO A 75 -14.95 -18.69 27.15
N GLU A 76 -13.89 -17.99 26.73
CA GLU A 76 -13.81 -16.53 26.78
C GLU A 76 -14.45 -15.86 25.56
N TYR A 77 -14.34 -16.47 24.37
CA TYR A 77 -14.74 -15.85 23.10
C TYR A 77 -15.72 -16.70 22.29
N GLY A 78 -16.16 -17.83 22.83
CA GLY A 78 -16.96 -18.79 22.08
C GLY A 78 -16.15 -19.38 20.92
N ARG A 79 -16.78 -19.48 19.75
CA ARG A 79 -16.22 -20.13 18.57
C ARG A 79 -15.25 -19.19 17.84
N VAL A 80 -13.97 -19.51 17.88
CA VAL A 80 -12.90 -18.74 17.23
C VAL A 80 -12.27 -19.53 16.08
N TRP A 81 -11.75 -18.83 15.09
CA TRP A 81 -11.05 -19.44 13.97
C TRP A 81 -9.54 -19.28 14.10
N VAL A 82 -8.79 -20.37 13.88
CA VAL A 82 -7.33 -20.38 13.88
C VAL A 82 -6.84 -20.72 12.46
N PRO A 83 -6.16 -19.79 11.75
CA PRO A 83 -5.67 -20.02 10.41
C PRO A 83 -4.61 -21.14 10.36
N GLY A 84 -4.62 -21.93 9.28
CA GLY A 84 -3.61 -22.93 8.95
C GLY A 84 -2.39 -22.31 8.25
N VAL A 85 -1.75 -21.33 8.89
CA VAL A 85 -0.65 -20.54 8.33
C VAL A 85 0.66 -20.78 9.09
N GLY A 86 1.79 -20.42 8.47
CA GLY A 86 3.12 -20.59 9.07
C GLY A 86 3.38 -19.68 10.28
N PRO A 87 4.40 -19.99 11.10
CA PRO A 87 4.69 -19.30 12.36
C PRO A 87 5.07 -17.81 12.20
N ASP A 88 5.54 -17.42 11.01
CA ASP A 88 5.89 -16.03 10.71
C ASP A 88 4.71 -15.18 10.24
N TRP A 89 3.55 -15.81 10.00
CA TRP A 89 2.35 -15.10 9.58
C TRP A 89 1.78 -14.24 10.72
N GLN A 90 1.22 -13.09 10.36
CA GLN A 90 0.40 -12.27 11.26
C GLN A 90 -0.68 -11.50 10.49
N PRO A 91 -1.77 -11.10 11.16
CA PRO A 91 -2.82 -10.30 10.54
C PRO A 91 -2.27 -9.01 9.93
N TYR A 92 -2.85 -8.60 8.81
CA TYR A 92 -2.54 -7.33 8.13
C TYR A 92 -1.08 -7.20 7.64
N ALA A 93 -0.37 -8.32 7.43
CA ALA A 93 1.00 -8.34 6.88
C ALA A 93 1.06 -8.77 5.40
N ASP A 94 0.09 -9.59 4.96
CA ASP A 94 0.01 -10.14 3.60
C ASP A 94 -1.15 -9.49 2.84
N GLY A 95 -0.87 -8.36 2.19
CA GLY A 95 -1.86 -7.55 1.50
C GLY A 95 -1.34 -6.13 1.25
N GLN A 96 -2.25 -5.19 1.02
CA GLN A 96 -1.96 -3.77 0.82
C GLN A 96 -3.10 -2.89 1.33
N TRP A 97 -2.77 -1.64 1.68
CA TRP A 97 -3.77 -0.64 2.03
C TRP A 97 -4.29 0.05 0.77
N VAL A 98 -5.61 0.00 0.59
CA VAL A 98 -6.31 0.62 -0.54
C VAL A 98 -7.15 1.77 -0.01
N ASN A 99 -7.05 2.93 -0.65
CA ASN A 99 -7.88 4.08 -0.31
C ASN A 99 -9.27 3.89 -0.92
N THR A 100 -10.30 3.90 -0.07
CA THR A 100 -11.70 3.76 -0.49
C THR A 100 -12.54 4.90 0.09
N ARG A 101 -13.80 5.01 -0.34
CA ARG A 101 -14.75 5.94 0.30
C ARG A 101 -15.01 5.65 1.79
N TRP A 102 -14.62 4.47 2.28
CA TRP A 102 -14.71 4.06 3.67
C TRP A 102 -13.41 4.28 4.47
N GLY A 103 -12.40 4.87 3.84
CA GLY A 103 -11.06 5.05 4.40
C GLY A 103 -10.07 3.99 3.89
N TRP A 104 -8.95 3.85 4.61
CA TRP A 104 -7.92 2.84 4.31
C TRP A 104 -8.44 1.44 4.61
N SER A 105 -8.84 0.73 3.56
CA SER A 105 -9.26 -0.67 3.62
C SER A 105 -8.09 -1.59 3.37
N PHE A 106 -7.98 -2.68 4.12
CA PHE A 106 -6.93 -3.66 3.87
C PHE A 106 -7.37 -4.69 2.83
N ALA A 107 -6.71 -4.73 1.68
CA ALA A 107 -6.96 -5.72 0.65
C ALA A 107 -5.91 -6.83 0.72
N ALA A 108 -6.34 -8.09 0.77
CA ALA A 108 -5.45 -9.23 0.86
C ALA A 108 -5.73 -10.26 -0.24
N PRO A 109 -4.71 -10.92 -0.80
CA PRO A 109 -4.92 -11.90 -1.87
C PRO A 109 -5.44 -13.25 -1.35
N VAL A 110 -5.57 -13.42 -0.04
CA VAL A 110 -6.00 -14.68 0.57
C VAL A 110 -7.54 -14.83 0.52
N PRO A 111 -8.07 -16.03 0.22
CA PRO A 111 -9.50 -16.24 -0.02
C PRO A 111 -10.41 -16.00 1.19
N TRP A 112 -9.84 -15.96 2.39
CA TRP A 112 -10.53 -15.68 3.66
C TRP A 112 -10.36 -14.22 4.12
N GLY A 113 -9.60 -13.40 3.37
CA GLY A 113 -9.26 -12.02 3.74
C GLY A 113 -10.47 -11.10 3.86
N TRP A 114 -11.47 -11.30 2.98
CA TRP A 114 -12.74 -10.58 3.00
C TRP A 114 -13.45 -10.64 4.36
N ALA A 115 -13.31 -11.77 5.07
CA ALA A 115 -13.91 -11.97 6.37
C ALA A 115 -13.03 -11.35 7.45
N VAL A 116 -11.85 -11.94 7.67
CA VAL A 116 -11.10 -11.72 8.92
C VAL A 116 -10.39 -10.37 9.01
N TYR A 117 -10.30 -9.62 7.90
CA TYR A 117 -9.74 -8.27 7.91
C TYR A 117 -10.80 -7.17 8.04
N HIS A 118 -12.04 -7.46 7.66
CA HIS A 118 -13.15 -6.51 7.67
C HIS A 118 -14.19 -6.77 8.75
N TYR A 119 -14.17 -7.97 9.33
CA TYR A 119 -15.06 -8.41 10.38
C TYR A 119 -14.27 -8.91 11.58
N GLY A 120 -14.90 -8.88 12.76
CA GLY A 120 -14.34 -9.49 13.96
C GLY A 120 -13.08 -8.83 14.51
N ARG A 121 -12.34 -9.58 15.32
CA ARG A 121 -11.12 -9.14 16.01
C ARG A 121 -10.09 -10.25 16.07
N TRP A 122 -8.83 -9.89 16.07
CA TRP A 122 -7.74 -10.83 16.27
C TRP A 122 -7.29 -10.83 17.72
N GLY A 123 -6.98 -12.01 18.24
CA GLY A 123 -6.21 -12.21 19.46
C GLY A 123 -5.05 -13.15 19.19
N TRP A 124 -4.18 -13.32 20.18
CA TRP A 124 -3.09 -14.29 20.13
C TRP A 124 -3.05 -15.10 21.42
N ARG A 125 -2.80 -16.41 21.30
CA ARG A 125 -2.64 -17.30 22.45
C ARG A 125 -1.54 -18.32 22.18
N ALA A 126 -0.71 -18.58 23.19
CA ALA A 126 0.24 -19.69 23.13
C ALA A 126 -0.52 -21.01 22.82
N GLY A 127 0.04 -21.84 21.94
CA GLY A 127 -0.58 -23.08 21.46
C GLY A 127 -1.59 -22.91 20.31
N PHE A 128 -2.25 -21.74 20.17
CA PHE A 128 -3.09 -21.45 19.00
C PHE A 128 -2.31 -20.67 17.94
N GLY A 129 -1.48 -19.73 18.37
CA GLY A 129 -1.02 -18.63 17.54
C GLY A 129 -2.08 -17.53 17.48
N TRP A 130 -2.17 -16.88 16.33
CA TRP A 130 -3.22 -15.92 16.04
C TRP A 130 -4.57 -16.64 15.94
N PHE A 131 -5.59 -16.08 16.56
CA PHE A 131 -6.98 -16.55 16.44
C PHE A 131 -7.90 -15.36 16.17
N TRP A 132 -8.96 -15.61 15.41
CA TRP A 132 -9.94 -14.62 15.02
C TRP A 132 -11.28 -14.90 15.70
N VAL A 133 -11.83 -13.87 16.34
CA VAL A 133 -13.16 -13.88 16.94
C VAL A 133 -14.13 -13.23 15.96
N PRO A 134 -15.19 -13.94 15.53
CA PRO A 134 -16.18 -13.39 14.62
C PRO A 134 -16.82 -12.09 15.09
N GLY A 135 -17.17 -11.24 14.13
CA GLY A 135 -17.99 -10.06 14.33
C GLY A 135 -18.79 -9.78 13.06
N TYR A 136 -19.89 -9.06 13.17
CA TYR A 136 -20.86 -8.95 12.08
C TYR A 136 -20.98 -7.52 11.50
N VAL A 137 -20.22 -6.59 12.07
CA VAL A 137 -20.11 -5.21 11.56
C VAL A 137 -18.89 -5.14 10.67
N TRP A 138 -19.08 -4.70 9.43
CA TRP A 138 -17.99 -4.45 8.49
C TRP A 138 -17.22 -3.20 8.89
N GLY A 139 -15.90 -3.23 8.71
CA GLY A 139 -15.03 -2.06 8.77
C GLY A 139 -13.94 -2.14 7.71
N PRO A 140 -13.34 -1.00 7.33
CA PRO A 140 -12.25 -0.98 6.34
C PRO A 140 -11.03 -1.78 6.86
N ALA A 141 -10.77 -1.69 8.16
CA ALA A 141 -9.92 -2.60 8.94
C ALA A 141 -10.17 -2.37 10.43
N TRP A 142 -9.87 -3.37 11.26
CA TRP A 142 -9.96 -3.28 12.72
C TRP A 142 -8.56 -3.23 13.34
N VAL A 143 -7.90 -2.08 13.17
CA VAL A 143 -6.50 -1.87 13.62
C VAL A 143 -6.35 -0.62 14.47
N SER A 144 -5.31 -0.62 15.31
CA SER A 144 -4.76 0.58 15.93
C SER A 144 -3.61 1.11 15.08
N TRP A 145 -3.55 2.42 14.89
CA TRP A 145 -2.51 3.09 14.10
C TRP A 145 -1.50 3.82 14.97
N ARG A 146 -0.24 3.78 14.56
CA ARG A 146 0.83 4.60 15.12
C ARG A 146 1.73 5.16 14.03
N TRP A 147 2.35 6.29 14.34
CA TRP A 147 3.30 6.97 13.46
C TRP A 147 4.59 7.33 14.19
N VAL A 148 5.73 7.15 13.52
CA VAL A 148 7.03 7.63 14.00
C VAL A 148 8.01 7.79 12.84
N ASN A 149 8.68 8.94 12.73
CA ASN A 149 9.85 9.14 11.85
C ASN A 149 9.72 8.55 10.43
N GLY A 150 8.56 8.74 9.78
CA GLY A 150 8.33 8.22 8.42
C GLY A 150 7.89 6.76 8.34
N TYR A 151 7.64 6.10 9.48
CA TYR A 151 7.09 4.75 9.56
C TYR A 151 5.60 4.75 9.89
N ALA A 152 4.85 4.02 9.07
CA ALA A 152 3.49 3.63 9.34
C ALA A 152 3.50 2.33 10.17
N CYS A 153 2.81 2.35 11.31
CA CYS A 153 2.71 1.20 12.20
C CYS A 153 1.23 0.86 12.43
N TRP A 154 0.88 -0.42 12.39
CA TRP A 154 -0.44 -0.88 12.80
C TRP A 154 -0.41 -2.23 13.51
N ALA A 155 -1.40 -2.47 14.35
CA ALA A 155 -1.66 -3.76 14.96
C ALA A 155 -3.16 -4.01 14.99
N PRO A 156 -3.62 -5.28 14.86
CA PRO A 156 -5.04 -5.59 15.00
C PRO A 156 -5.59 -5.15 16.36
N LEU A 157 -6.85 -4.76 16.39
CA LEU A 157 -7.60 -4.57 17.63
C LEU A 157 -7.96 -5.94 18.23
N GLY A 158 -7.80 -6.04 19.56
CA GLY A 158 -8.16 -7.23 20.32
C GLY A 158 -9.68 -7.45 20.40
N PRO A 159 -10.15 -8.69 20.63
CA PRO A 159 -11.54 -8.93 21.03
C PRO A 159 -11.84 -8.26 22.37
N ARG A 160 -13.13 -8.16 22.70
CA ARG A 160 -13.57 -7.51 23.94
C ARG A 160 -12.87 -8.15 25.14
N GLY A 161 -12.25 -7.33 25.99
CA GLY A 161 -11.51 -7.79 27.18
C GLY A 161 -10.10 -8.32 26.89
N TYR A 162 -9.65 -8.36 25.63
CA TYR A 162 -8.28 -8.73 25.27
C TYR A 162 -7.40 -7.49 25.13
N VAL A 163 -6.24 -7.50 25.81
CA VAL A 163 -5.25 -6.42 25.75
C VAL A 163 -3.91 -7.00 25.32
N TYR A 164 -3.38 -6.52 24.21
CA TYR A 164 -2.00 -6.83 23.81
C TYR A 164 -1.02 -6.24 24.82
N ALA A 165 -0.03 -7.02 25.22
CA ALA A 165 1.03 -6.55 26.11
C ALA A 165 1.75 -5.32 25.53
N ARG A 166 2.26 -4.43 26.40
CA ARG A 166 2.93 -3.18 25.99
C ARG A 166 4.08 -3.38 24.99
N GLY A 167 4.78 -4.52 25.08
CA GLY A 167 5.88 -4.91 24.18
C GLY A 167 5.49 -5.96 23.14
N TRP A 168 4.20 -6.06 22.81
CA TRP A 168 3.69 -7.02 21.83
C TRP A 168 4.40 -6.84 20.48
N PRO A 169 5.05 -7.88 19.94
CA PRO A 169 5.82 -7.76 18.70
C PRO A 169 4.94 -7.84 17.43
N GLY A 170 3.64 -8.13 17.54
CA GLY A 170 2.74 -8.28 16.40
C GLY A 170 2.25 -6.97 15.79
N TRP A 171 3.04 -5.90 15.89
CA TRP A 171 2.86 -4.70 15.06
C TRP A 171 3.46 -4.97 13.67
N VAL A 172 2.78 -4.49 12.64
CA VAL A 172 3.35 -4.34 11.31
C VAL A 172 3.92 -2.93 11.22
N VAL A 173 5.16 -2.83 10.74
CA VAL A 173 5.88 -1.57 10.60
C VAL A 173 6.46 -1.52 9.20
N VAL A 174 6.14 -0.47 8.45
CA VAL A 174 6.67 -0.23 7.11
C VAL A 174 7.07 1.24 6.95
N PRO A 175 8.07 1.56 6.12
CA PRO A 175 8.27 2.92 5.66
C PRO A 175 6.98 3.42 4.99
N HIS A 176 6.50 4.60 5.35
CA HIS A 176 5.23 5.14 4.87
C HIS A 176 5.17 5.31 3.35
N ALA A 177 6.32 5.53 2.70
CA ALA A 177 6.42 5.56 1.25
C ALA A 177 5.89 4.27 0.59
N HIS A 178 5.90 3.14 1.31
CA HIS A 178 5.42 1.85 0.86
C HIS A 178 4.10 1.42 1.50
N PHE A 179 3.41 2.34 2.20
CA PHE A 179 2.19 2.03 2.94
C PHE A 179 1.08 1.44 2.06
N ALA A 180 0.89 1.94 0.84
CA ALA A 180 -0.12 1.44 -0.09
C ALA A 180 0.38 0.38 -1.07
N HIS A 181 1.60 -0.15 -0.88
CA HIS A 181 2.17 -1.21 -1.71
C HIS A 181 1.92 -2.59 -1.07
N PRO A 182 2.17 -3.71 -1.79
CA PRO A 182 2.23 -5.02 -1.17
C PRO A 182 3.17 -5.04 0.05
N ILE A 183 2.58 -5.15 1.24
CA ILE A 183 3.20 -4.84 2.53
C ILE A 183 4.37 -5.76 2.85
N ARG A 184 4.21 -7.06 2.61
CA ARG A 184 5.15 -8.11 3.05
C ARG A 184 6.61 -7.81 2.67
N ARG A 185 6.84 -7.18 1.51
CA ARG A 185 8.18 -6.82 1.01
C ARG A 185 8.88 -5.73 1.82
N TRP A 186 8.11 -4.88 2.49
CA TRP A 186 8.60 -3.67 3.15
C TRP A 186 8.47 -3.71 4.67
N ILE A 187 8.04 -4.85 5.22
CA ILE A 187 7.95 -5.05 6.67
C ILE A 187 9.35 -4.97 7.27
N VAL A 188 9.50 -4.10 8.26
CA VAL A 188 10.71 -4.01 9.07
C VAL A 188 10.91 -5.33 9.84
N PRO A 189 12.14 -5.86 9.95
CA PRO A 189 12.42 -7.07 10.71
C PRO A 189 11.87 -7.02 12.14
N ARG A 190 11.26 -8.13 12.59
CA ARG A 190 10.60 -8.23 13.92
C ARG A 190 11.47 -7.75 15.09
N ALA A 191 12.78 -7.95 15.03
CA ALA A 191 13.73 -7.50 16.05
C ALA A 191 13.72 -5.98 16.28
N GLN A 192 13.38 -5.18 15.25
CA GLN A 192 13.37 -3.72 15.31
C GLN A 192 11.98 -3.14 15.61
N VAL A 193 10.90 -3.91 15.39
CA VAL A 193 9.50 -3.46 15.54
C VAL A 193 9.24 -2.83 16.91
N ASN A 194 9.64 -3.52 17.98
CA ASN A 194 9.40 -3.05 19.35
C ASN A 194 10.15 -1.74 19.67
N VAL A 195 11.34 -1.54 19.10
CA VAL A 195 12.12 -0.30 19.30
C VAL A 195 11.41 0.87 18.63
N ILE A 196 10.92 0.67 17.41
CA ILE A 196 10.23 1.70 16.63
C ILE A 196 8.88 2.06 17.28
N VAL A 197 8.04 1.06 17.57
CA VAL A 197 6.65 1.26 18.03
C VAL A 197 6.57 1.90 19.41
N ARG A 198 7.55 1.66 20.29
CA ARG A 198 7.61 2.29 21.63
C ARG A 198 7.74 3.81 21.56
N SER A 199 8.42 4.32 20.54
CA SER A 199 8.58 5.75 20.27
C SER A 199 7.48 6.31 19.39
N ALA A 200 6.53 5.48 18.95
CA ALA A 200 5.48 5.86 18.03
C ALA A 200 4.23 6.38 18.74
N ARG A 201 3.66 7.43 18.16
CA ARG A 201 2.48 8.12 18.69
C ARG A 201 1.22 7.53 18.06
N PRO A 202 0.15 7.27 18.83
CA PRO A 202 -1.13 6.88 18.27
C PRO A 202 -1.65 7.91 17.28
N VAL A 203 -2.22 7.45 16.17
CA VAL A 203 -2.92 8.29 15.19
C VAL A 203 -4.29 7.69 14.87
N ARG A 204 -5.21 8.47 14.32
CA ARG A 204 -6.54 7.97 13.95
C ARG A 204 -6.52 7.18 12.64
N ALA A 205 -5.75 7.66 11.67
CA ALA A 205 -5.47 7.05 10.38
C ALA A 205 -4.31 7.84 9.72
N PHE A 206 -3.76 7.33 8.61
CA PHE A 206 -2.82 8.11 7.79
C PHE A 206 -3.58 9.01 6.80
N PRO A 207 -3.08 10.22 6.49
CA PRO A 207 -3.71 11.10 5.50
C PRO A 207 -3.80 10.40 4.13
N THR A 208 -4.94 10.54 3.46
CA THR A 208 -5.08 10.15 2.05
C THR A 208 -4.61 11.32 1.17
N TRP A 209 -3.93 11.02 0.05
CA TRP A 209 -3.46 12.05 -0.89
C TRP A 209 -4.58 12.94 -1.44
N GLN A 210 -5.84 12.46 -1.43
CA GLN A 210 -7.04 13.23 -1.82
C GLN A 210 -7.41 14.40 -0.89
N ARG A 211 -6.76 14.55 0.27
CA ARG A 211 -6.75 15.82 0.99
C ARG A 211 -5.34 16.39 0.93
N GLY A 212 -5.14 17.32 0.01
CA GLY A 212 -3.85 17.95 -0.29
C GLY A 212 -3.02 18.22 0.96
N PHE A 213 -1.96 17.43 1.14
CA PHE A 213 -0.89 17.76 2.06
C PHE A 213 0.02 18.75 1.34
N ASN A 214 -0.44 20.00 1.20
CA ASN A 214 0.45 21.06 0.77
C ASN A 214 1.36 21.36 1.95
N GLY A 215 2.57 20.77 1.92
CA GLY A 215 3.64 20.94 2.91
C GLY A 215 4.23 22.35 2.90
N ARG A 216 3.39 23.39 3.02
CA ARG A 216 3.77 24.79 3.23
C ARG A 216 2.69 25.49 4.05
N GLY A 217 3.05 25.91 5.27
CA GLY A 217 2.28 26.90 6.03
C GLY A 217 2.02 26.51 7.46
N GLY A 218 2.87 26.96 8.39
CA GLY A 218 2.64 26.82 9.82
C GLY A 218 3.84 27.28 10.65
N GLY A 219 4.38 28.46 10.36
CA GLY A 219 5.40 29.09 11.19
C GLY A 219 4.84 29.34 12.59
N TRP A 220 5.51 28.79 13.60
CA TRP A 220 5.19 29.04 15.00
C TRP A 220 5.64 30.46 15.37
N HIS A 221 4.71 31.42 15.33
CA HIS A 221 4.91 32.70 16.00
C HIS A 221 4.88 32.46 17.52
N ARG A 222 6.04 32.62 18.17
CA ARG A 222 6.13 32.80 19.63
C ARG A 222 5.54 34.16 19.99
N GLY A 223 4.43 34.17 20.69
CA GLY A 223 3.97 35.36 21.42
C GLY A 223 4.80 35.54 22.69
N HIS A 224 5.71 36.51 22.67
CA HIS A 224 6.32 37.12 23.85
C HIS A 224 5.60 38.45 24.17
N GLY A 225 5.41 38.74 25.46
CA GLY A 225 5.09 40.08 26.01
C GLY A 225 3.68 40.18 26.61
N ARG A 226 3.52 40.21 27.94
CA ARG A 226 3.52 41.42 28.82
C ARG A 226 2.44 42.44 28.35
N ARG A 227 1.46 42.86 29.14
CA ARG A 227 1.36 43.20 30.57
C ARG A 227 -0.06 42.95 31.06
#